data_AF-A0A6V6YM32-F1
#
_entry.id   AF-A0A6V6YM32-F1
#
_cell.length_a   1.000
_cell.length_b   1.000
_cell.length_c   1.000
_cell.angle_alpha   90.00
_cell.angle_beta   90.00
_cell.angle_gamma   90.00
#
_symmetry.space_group_name_H-M   'P 1'
#
loop_
_entity.id
_entity.type
_entity.pdbx_description
1 polymer ?
#
loop_
_entity_poly.entity_id
_entity_poly.type
_entity_poly.pdbx_seq_one_letter_code
_entity_poly.pdbx_strand_id
1 'polypeptide(L)'
;MNELIIFIESRFANYLTAPFQIVESKTTSPIVMNGFSGKVLCKLSTDQTALILRASDELKILISKSMNYLFKTIVPFLSTPNKADLSYNAMRSKAYVFEERDKQIAIETLERMIKQIKEY
;
A
#
# COMPACT_ATOMS: atom_id res chain seq x y z
N MET A 1 -20.33 37.92 11.86
CA MET A 1 -19.12 37.47 11.13
C MET A 1 -17.99 37.00 12.05
N ASN A 2 -18.11 37.10 13.40
CA ASN A 2 -17.01 36.74 14.32
C ASN A 2 -17.23 35.42 15.09
N GLU A 3 -18.46 34.94 15.27
CA GLU A 3 -18.70 33.72 16.07
C GLU A 3 -18.14 32.45 15.43
N LEU A 4 -18.18 32.35 14.09
CA LEU A 4 -17.62 31.22 13.36
C LEU A 4 -16.10 31.14 13.52
N ILE A 5 -15.43 32.29 13.52
CA ILE A 5 -13.97 32.39 13.68
C ILE A 5 -13.60 31.93 15.10
N ILE A 6 -14.29 32.45 16.11
CA ILE A 6 -14.05 32.09 17.52
C ILE A 6 -14.31 30.59 17.76
N PHE A 7 -15.34 30.01 17.13
CA PHE A 7 -15.64 28.59 17.23
C PHE A 7 -14.53 27.71 16.64
N ILE A 8 -14.01 28.09 15.47
CA ILE A 8 -12.92 27.34 14.81
C ILE A 8 -11.63 27.46 15.63
N GLU A 9 -11.28 28.65 16.10
CA GLU A 9 -10.08 28.86 16.92
C GLU A 9 -10.13 28.08 18.24
N SER A 10 -11.28 28.09 18.93
CA SER A 10 -11.45 27.35 20.19
C SER A 10 -11.38 25.83 20.01
N ARG A 11 -12.00 25.30 18.95
CA ARG A 11 -12.04 23.85 18.69
C ARG A 11 -10.72 23.31 18.15
N PHE A 12 -9.95 24.13 17.44
CA PHE A 12 -8.76 23.69 16.73
C PHE A 12 -7.44 24.36 17.19
N ALA A 13 -7.44 25.08 18.31
CA ALA A 13 -6.24 25.73 18.86
C ALA A 13 -4.99 24.82 18.94
N ASN A 14 -5.20 23.55 19.30
CA ASN A 14 -4.13 22.54 19.40
C ASN A 14 -3.62 22.02 18.03
N TYR A 15 -4.34 22.29 16.95
CA TYR A 15 -3.96 21.92 15.59
C TYR A 15 -3.26 23.06 14.84
N LEU A 16 -3.48 24.31 15.26
CA LEU A 16 -2.85 25.51 14.66
C LEU A 16 -1.42 25.75 15.16
N THR A 17 -1.02 25.12 16.26
CA THR A 17 0.35 25.18 16.82
C THR A 17 1.29 24.11 16.24
N ALA A 18 0.77 23.16 15.47
CA ALA A 18 1.61 22.22 14.72
C ALA A 18 2.09 22.88 13.41
N PRO A 19 3.39 22.81 13.07
CA PRO A 19 3.87 23.37 11.82
C PRO A 19 3.17 22.70 10.64
N PHE A 20 2.37 23.48 9.91
CA PHE A 20 1.64 23.03 8.74
C PHE A 20 2.64 22.76 7.60
N GLN A 21 2.94 21.50 7.32
CA GLN A 21 3.68 21.13 6.12
C GLN A 21 2.73 21.17 4.92
N ILE A 22 2.81 22.24 4.15
CA ILE A 22 2.23 22.32 2.81
C ILE A 22 2.95 21.25 1.95
N VAL A 23 2.30 20.12 1.69
CA VAL A 23 2.78 19.18 0.68
C VAL A 23 2.31 19.70 -0.68
N GLU A 24 3.15 20.50 -1.32
CA GLU A 24 2.98 20.88 -2.72
C GLU A 24 2.97 19.63 -3.60
N SER A 25 1.83 19.40 -4.26
CA SER A 25 1.75 18.44 -5.35
C SER A 25 2.31 19.08 -6.61
N LYS A 26 3.49 18.62 -7.08
CA LYS A 26 3.81 18.46 -8.51
C LYS A 26 5.21 17.89 -8.77
N THR A 27 5.25 17.14 -9.87
CA THR A 27 6.39 16.81 -10.74
C THR A 27 7.30 15.64 -10.36
N THR A 28 7.17 14.58 -11.17
CA THR A 28 8.21 13.71 -11.71
C THR A 28 9.59 13.91 -11.09
N SER A 29 9.86 13.22 -9.98
CA SER A 29 11.21 13.06 -9.44
C SER A 29 11.66 11.62 -9.70
N PRO A 30 12.94 11.42 -10.08
CA PRO A 30 13.49 10.07 -10.22
C PRO A 30 13.36 9.36 -8.87
N ILE A 31 13.18 8.05 -8.89
CA ILE A 31 13.07 7.22 -7.68
C ILE A 31 14.34 7.42 -6.84
N VAL A 32 14.34 8.41 -5.96
CA VAL A 32 15.38 8.58 -4.96
C VAL A 32 15.11 7.50 -3.93
N MET A 33 15.84 6.39 -4.05
CA MET A 33 15.96 5.40 -2.98
C MET A 33 16.65 6.08 -1.80
N ASN A 34 15.88 6.86 -1.03
CA ASN A 34 16.35 7.38 0.24
C ASN A 34 16.50 6.18 1.19
N GLY A 35 17.75 5.80 1.44
CA GLY A 35 18.27 5.11 2.61
C GLY A 35 17.47 3.92 3.18
N PHE A 36 17.98 2.71 2.94
CA PHE A 36 18.00 1.61 3.92
C PHE A 36 16.70 1.21 4.63
N SER A 37 15.61 0.93 3.90
CA SER A 37 14.53 0.14 4.51
C SER A 37 14.74 -1.38 4.38
N GLY A 38 15.66 -1.84 3.51
CA GLY A 38 15.84 -3.27 3.22
C GLY A 38 14.58 -3.96 2.65
N LYS A 39 13.52 -3.18 2.38
CA LYS A 39 12.23 -3.67 1.90
C LYS A 39 12.27 -3.94 0.42
N VAL A 40 11.49 -4.92 -0.01
CA VAL A 40 11.28 -5.23 -1.42
C VAL A 40 10.28 -4.24 -2.01
N LEU A 41 10.64 -3.62 -3.13
CA LEU A 41 9.76 -2.71 -3.86
C LEU A 41 8.78 -3.50 -4.74
N CYS A 42 7.50 -3.48 -4.39
CA CYS A 42 6.41 -3.98 -5.20
C CYS A 42 5.99 -2.91 -6.23
N LYS A 43 6.12 -3.23 -7.52
CA LYS A 43 5.61 -2.34 -8.59
C LYS A 43 4.09 -2.29 -8.69
N LEU A 44 3.42 -3.34 -8.21
CA LEU A 44 1.97 -3.40 -8.12
C LEU A 44 1.46 -2.51 -6.99
N SER A 45 0.20 -2.08 -7.10
CA SER A 45 -0.46 -1.35 -6.02
C SER A 45 -0.58 -2.22 -4.77
N THR A 46 -0.85 -1.57 -3.64
CA THR A 46 -1.16 -2.21 -2.36
C THR A 46 -2.29 -3.26 -2.51
N ASP A 47 -3.31 -2.94 -3.30
CA ASP A 47 -4.53 -3.74 -3.42
C ASP A 47 -4.29 -4.95 -4.36
N GLN A 48 -3.57 -4.72 -5.47
CA GLN A 48 -3.11 -5.76 -6.39
C GLN A 48 -2.15 -6.75 -5.72
N THR A 49 -1.22 -6.24 -4.89
CA THR A 49 -0.30 -7.10 -4.12
C THR A 49 -1.06 -7.92 -3.09
N ALA A 50 -2.05 -7.32 -2.41
CA ALA A 50 -2.91 -8.03 -1.47
C ALA A 50 -3.72 -9.15 -2.15
N LEU A 51 -4.20 -8.93 -3.39
CA LEU A 51 -4.88 -9.95 -4.19
C LEU A 51 -3.98 -11.16 -4.47
N ILE A 52 -2.73 -10.92 -4.90
CA ILE A 52 -1.78 -11.99 -5.19
C ILE A 52 -1.43 -12.77 -3.91
N LEU A 53 -1.15 -12.08 -2.80
CA LEU A 53 -0.87 -12.73 -1.52
C LEU A 53 -2.03 -13.59 -1.03
N ARG A 54 -3.26 -13.11 -1.20
CA ARG A 54 -4.47 -13.88 -0.88
C ARG A 54 -4.57 -15.13 -1.74
N ALA A 55 -4.48 -14.99 -3.08
CA ALA A 55 -4.54 -16.12 -4.00
C ALA A 55 -3.45 -17.16 -3.69
N SER A 56 -2.26 -16.72 -3.31
CA SER A 56 -1.14 -17.59 -2.97
C SER A 56 -1.40 -18.45 -1.72
N ASP A 57 -2.08 -17.92 -0.71
CA ASP A 57 -2.44 -18.70 0.50
C ASP A 57 -3.68 -19.58 0.29
N GLU A 58 -4.66 -19.12 -0.51
CA GLU A 58 -5.82 -19.93 -0.89
C GLU A 58 -5.37 -21.16 -1.69
N LEU A 59 -4.41 -21.01 -2.59
CA LEU A 59 -3.75 -22.10 -3.32
C LEU A 59 -2.71 -22.87 -2.50
N LYS A 60 -2.49 -22.51 -1.23
CA LYS A 60 -1.49 -23.13 -0.33
C LYS A 60 -0.06 -23.13 -0.85
N ILE A 61 0.27 -22.16 -1.71
CA ILE A 61 1.65 -21.85 -2.11
C ILE A 61 2.38 -21.17 -0.94
N LEU A 62 1.69 -20.27 -0.24
CA LEU A 62 2.15 -19.68 1.02
C LEU A 62 1.34 -20.27 2.17
N ILE A 63 2.00 -20.96 3.10
CA ILE A 63 1.33 -21.61 4.23
C ILE A 63 1.53 -20.77 5.49
N SER A 64 0.42 -20.39 6.12
CA SER A 64 0.42 -19.57 7.34
C SER A 64 -0.68 -20.02 8.30
N LYS A 65 -0.58 -19.67 9.59
CA LYS A 65 -1.64 -19.99 10.58
C LYS A 65 -2.96 -19.23 10.35
N SER A 66 -2.92 -18.13 9.60
CA SER A 66 -4.09 -17.36 9.17
C SER A 66 -3.67 -16.27 8.18
N MET A 67 -4.62 -15.82 7.37
CA MET A 67 -4.48 -14.61 6.54
C MET A 67 -3.87 -13.42 7.28
N ASN A 68 -4.39 -13.11 8.47
CA ASN A 68 -3.87 -11.98 9.25
C ASN A 68 -2.38 -12.17 9.62
N TYR A 69 -1.98 -13.41 9.94
CA TYR A 69 -0.58 -13.69 10.23
C TYR A 69 0.31 -13.56 8.99
N LEU A 70 -0.14 -14.04 7.84
CA LEU A 70 0.58 -13.87 6.56
C LEU A 70 0.84 -12.40 6.26
N PHE A 71 -0.20 -11.56 6.33
CA PHE A 71 -0.06 -10.13 6.07
C PHE A 71 0.85 -9.44 7.10
N LYS A 72 0.73 -9.76 8.40
CA LYS A 72 1.64 -9.22 9.43
C LYS A 72 3.10 -9.66 9.23
N THR A 73 3.32 -10.81 8.62
CA THR A 73 4.66 -11.36 8.40
C THR A 73 5.32 -10.77 7.16
N ILE A 74 4.58 -10.64 6.06
CA ILE A 74 5.14 -10.24 4.76
C ILE A 74 5.14 -8.72 4.58
N VAL A 75 4.01 -8.06 4.87
CA VAL A 75 3.80 -6.64 4.51
C VAL A 75 4.83 -5.68 5.11
N PRO A 76 5.37 -5.85 6.33
CA PRO A 76 6.40 -4.96 6.86
C PRO A 76 7.67 -4.89 6.00
N PHE A 77 7.93 -5.92 5.19
CA PHE A 77 9.09 -6.01 4.30
C PHE A 77 8.79 -5.56 2.86
N LEU A 78 7.60 -5.05 2.60
CA LEU A 78 7.18 -4.58 1.28
C LEU A 78 7.03 -3.05 1.26
N SER A 79 7.31 -2.46 0.10
CA SER A 79 7.03 -1.06 -0.22
C SER A 79 6.43 -0.94 -1.62
N THR A 80 5.88 0.23 -1.95
CA THR A 80 5.42 0.57 -3.31
C THR A 80 6.02 1.91 -3.72
N PRO A 81 6.04 2.28 -5.02
CA PRO A 81 6.56 3.57 -5.46
C PRO A 81 5.93 4.77 -4.74
N ASN A 82 4.67 4.64 -4.33
CA ASN A 82 3.92 5.71 -3.68
C ASN A 82 3.91 5.61 -2.14
N LYS A 83 4.40 4.51 -1.56
CA LYS A 83 4.28 4.23 -0.12
C LYS A 83 5.38 3.31 0.40
N ALA A 84 6.26 3.84 1.25
CA ALA A 84 7.36 3.10 1.87
C ALA A 84 6.90 2.15 3.00
N ASP A 85 5.87 2.55 3.76
CA ASP A 85 5.31 1.78 4.87
C ASP A 85 3.88 1.35 4.57
N LEU A 86 3.70 0.08 4.23
CA LEU A 86 2.39 -0.48 3.93
C LEU A 86 1.64 -0.86 5.21
N SER A 87 0.33 -0.57 5.25
CA SER A 87 -0.53 -0.97 6.36
C SER A 87 -1.10 -2.35 6.12
N TYR A 88 -0.64 -3.35 6.88
CA TYR A 88 -1.14 -4.72 6.78
C TYR A 88 -2.64 -4.81 7.07
N ASN A 89 -3.17 -3.97 7.96
CA ASN A 89 -4.60 -3.92 8.28
C ASN A 89 -5.42 -3.45 7.07
N ALA A 90 -4.98 -2.37 6.42
CA ALA A 90 -5.65 -1.83 5.24
C ALA A 90 -5.55 -2.78 4.03
N MET A 91 -4.38 -3.39 3.84
CA MET A 91 -4.18 -4.41 2.81
C MET A 91 -5.11 -5.60 3.01
N ARG A 92 -5.19 -6.12 4.24
CA ARG A 92 -6.05 -7.26 4.57
C ARG A 92 -7.53 -6.93 4.37
N SER A 93 -8.02 -5.77 4.82
CA SER A 93 -9.43 -5.42 4.64
C SER A 93 -9.83 -5.35 3.17
N LYS A 94 -8.94 -4.82 2.33
CA LYS A 94 -9.14 -4.72 0.89
C LYS A 94 -8.92 -6.04 0.16
N ALA A 95 -8.19 -6.96 0.76
CA ALA A 95 -8.05 -8.31 0.22
C ALA A 95 -9.38 -9.08 0.11
N TYR A 96 -10.50 -8.56 0.65
CA TYR A 96 -11.81 -9.21 0.56
C TYR A 96 -12.71 -8.67 -0.56
N VAL A 97 -12.46 -7.46 -1.04
CA VAL A 97 -13.28 -6.78 -2.06
C VAL A 97 -12.33 -6.13 -3.06
N PHE A 98 -12.25 -6.69 -4.26
CA PHE A 98 -11.34 -6.22 -5.31
C PHE A 98 -12.12 -5.60 -6.46
N GLU A 99 -11.66 -4.44 -6.92
CA GLU A 99 -12.13 -3.84 -8.16
C GLU A 99 -11.72 -4.70 -9.36
N GLU A 100 -12.57 -4.75 -10.39
CA GLU A 100 -12.28 -5.52 -11.61
C GLU A 100 -10.97 -5.07 -12.27
N ARG A 101 -10.65 -3.77 -12.20
CA ARG A 101 -9.38 -3.24 -12.70
C ARG A 101 -8.18 -3.83 -11.99
N ASP A 102 -8.22 -3.94 -10.67
CA ASP A 102 -7.12 -4.52 -9.89
C ASP A 102 -6.94 -6.01 -10.17
N LYS A 103 -8.05 -6.74 -10.36
CA LYS A 103 -8.01 -8.15 -10.79
C LYS A 103 -7.31 -8.29 -12.14
N GLN A 104 -7.71 -7.47 -13.13
CA GLN A 104 -7.14 -7.53 -14.47
C GLN A 104 -5.62 -7.27 -14.45
N ILE A 105 -5.18 -6.23 -13.74
CA ILE A 105 -3.75 -5.90 -13.63
C ILE A 105 -2.95 -7.02 -12.93
N ALA A 106 -3.52 -7.64 -11.88
CA ALA A 106 -2.89 -8.76 -11.21
C ALA A 106 -2.76 -9.98 -12.12
N ILE A 107 -3.81 -10.32 -12.88
CA ILE A 107 -3.82 -11.43 -13.84
C ILE A 107 -2.76 -11.20 -14.91
N GLU A 108 -2.77 -10.06 -15.60
CA GLU A 108 -1.79 -9.73 -16.64
C GLU A 108 -0.34 -9.81 -16.13
N THR A 109 -0.12 -9.41 -14.87
CA THR A 109 1.20 -9.49 -14.25
C THR A 109 1.62 -10.94 -13.99
N LEU A 110 0.71 -11.78 -13.50
CA LEU A 110 0.96 -13.21 -13.29
C LEU A 110 1.18 -13.95 -14.62
N GLU A 111 0.45 -13.61 -15.67
CA GLU A 111 0.66 -14.16 -17.02
C GLU A 111 2.06 -13.82 -17.55
N ARG A 112 2.54 -12.60 -17.30
CA ARG A 112 3.94 -12.22 -17.62
C ARG A 112 4.95 -13.03 -16.81
N MET A 113 4.68 -13.33 -15.54
CA MET A 113 5.53 -14.22 -14.75
C MET A 113 5.55 -15.64 -15.33
N ILE A 114 4.39 -16.17 -15.73
CA ILE A 114 4.29 -17.48 -16.39
C ILE A 114 5.13 -17.50 -17.67
N LYS A 115 5.03 -16.45 -18.50
CA LYS A 115 5.86 -16.33 -19.70
C LYS A 115 7.35 -16.34 -19.38
N GLN A 116 7.77 -15.54 -18.39
CA GLN A 116 9.16 -15.48 -17.96
C GLN A 116 9.68 -16.84 -17.45
N ILE A 117 8.87 -17.57 -16.68
CA ILE A 117 9.23 -18.90 -16.15
C ILE A 117 9.41 -19.91 -17.29
N LYS A 118 8.59 -19.83 -18.35
CA LYS A 118 8.73 -20.70 -19.53
C LYS A 118 9.98 -20.40 -20.36
N GLU A 119 10.59 -19.23 -20.18
CA GLU A 119 11.81 -18.82 -20.87
C GLU A 119 13.10 -19.16 -20.09
N TYR A 120 12.99 -19.53 -18.80
CA TYR A 120 14.10 -20.08 -18.02
C TYR A 120 14.47 -21.49 -18.49
#